data_AF-A0A938FZF9-F1
#
_entry.id   AF-A0A938FZF9-F1
#
_cell.length_a   1.000
_cell.length_b   1.000
_cell.length_c   1.000
_cell.angle_alpha   90.00
_cell.angle_beta   90.00
_cell.angle_gamma   90.00
#
_symmetry.space_group_name_H-M   'P 1'
#
loop_
_entity.id
_entity.type
_entity.pdbx_description
1 polymer ?
#
loop_
_entity_poly.entity_id
_entity_poly.type
_entity_poly.pdbx_seq_one_letter_code
_entity_poly.pdbx_strand_id
1 'polypeptide(L)'
;MSESRWDRQALRAGASVSLTFAVPLSVAARLVAGDGDPQGGRATIAVLLSFGAAVGFFLGAGVAARHQSKGTPLSHGIVTASVAYIVPQTVLVIVKLARGGDVRWSGVLFNLTVAVVMGVLGGLAGSMTRRAGA
;
A
#
# COMPACT_ATOMS: atom_id res chain seq x y z
N MET A 1 29.78 9.30 8.62
CA MET A 1 28.84 8.34 8.01
C MET A 1 27.44 8.78 8.40
N SER A 2 26.62 9.27 7.46
CA SER A 2 25.26 9.72 7.80
C SER A 2 24.46 8.51 8.28
N GLU A 3 24.08 8.50 9.57
CA GLU A 3 23.15 7.51 10.07
C GLU A 3 21.83 7.68 9.31
N SER A 4 21.54 6.76 8.39
CA SER A 4 20.27 6.72 7.68
C SER A 4 19.15 6.64 8.72
N ARG A 5 18.30 7.68 8.78
CA ARG A 5 17.08 7.74 9.60
C ARG A 5 16.19 6.51 9.38
N TRP A 6 16.31 5.86 8.22
CA TRP A 6 15.55 4.69 7.83
C TRP A 6 16.38 3.42 7.82
N ASP A 7 15.81 2.39 8.44
CA ASP A 7 16.26 1.02 8.36
C ASP A 7 15.80 0.43 7.01
N ARG A 8 16.74 0.33 6.07
CA ARG A 8 16.47 -0.17 4.71
C ARG A 8 15.98 -1.61 4.72
N GLN A 9 16.41 -2.42 5.69
CA GLN A 9 16.01 -3.82 5.77
C GLN A 9 14.55 -3.92 6.21
N ALA A 10 14.16 -3.15 7.22
CA ALA A 10 12.77 -3.09 7.68
C ALA A 10 11.83 -2.55 6.61
N LEU A 11 12.24 -1.50 5.88
CA LEU A 11 11.48 -0.96 4.75
C LEU A 11 11.31 -2.00 3.64
N ARG A 12 12.36 -2.75 3.29
CA ARG A 12 12.29 -3.80 2.25
C ARG A 12 11.35 -4.93 2.65
N ALA A 13 11.43 -5.40 3.90
CA ALA A 13 10.57 -6.46 4.40
C ALA A 13 9.09 -6.05 4.43
N GLY A 14 8.80 -4.83 4.91
CA GLY A 14 7.43 -4.30 4.86
C GLY A 14 6.94 -4.08 3.44
N ALA A 15 7.79 -3.55 2.56
CA ALA A 15 7.44 -3.30 1.16
C ALA A 15 7.15 -4.61 0.42
N SER A 16 7.93 -5.68 0.63
CA SER A 16 7.64 -6.97 0.01
C SER A 16 6.27 -7.51 0.43
N VAL A 17 5.92 -7.41 1.71
CA VAL A 17 4.59 -7.83 2.20
C VAL A 17 3.49 -6.98 1.57
N SER A 18 3.63 -5.65 1.58
CA SER A 18 2.64 -4.78 0.93
C SER A 18 2.51 -5.07 -0.56
N LEU A 19 3.59 -5.32 -1.28
CA LEU A 19 3.55 -5.60 -2.71
C LEU A 19 2.85 -6.93 -3.00
N THR A 20 3.17 -8.00 -2.25
CA THR A 20 2.57 -9.33 -2.43
C THR A 20 1.06 -9.32 -2.24
N PHE A 21 0.55 -8.56 -1.28
CA PHE A 21 -0.89 -8.51 -1.01
C PHE A 21 -1.60 -7.40 -1.79
N ALA A 22 -1.07 -6.19 -1.78
CA ALA A 22 -1.79 -5.03 -2.31
C ALA A 22 -1.79 -4.97 -3.83
N VAL A 23 -0.70 -5.33 -4.51
CA VAL A 23 -0.59 -5.18 -5.97
C VAL A 23 -1.54 -6.12 -6.72
N PRO A 24 -1.55 -7.45 -6.45
CA PRO A 24 -2.46 -8.37 -7.14
C PRO A 24 -3.93 -8.00 -6.92
N LEU A 25 -4.30 -7.66 -5.67
CA LEU A 25 -5.66 -7.27 -5.33
C LEU A 25 -6.07 -5.94 -6.00
N SER A 26 -5.17 -4.97 -6.07
CA SER A 26 -5.42 -3.69 -6.76
C SER A 26 -5.61 -3.86 -8.26
N VAL A 27 -4.85 -4.78 -8.89
CA VAL A 27 -5.01 -5.10 -10.31
C VAL A 27 -6.33 -5.83 -10.53
N ALA A 28 -6.65 -6.84 -9.70
CA ALA A 28 -7.92 -7.56 -9.78
C ALA A 28 -9.13 -6.63 -9.61
N ALA A 29 -9.09 -5.70 -8.63
CA ALA A 29 -10.15 -4.72 -8.40
C ALA A 29 -10.43 -3.89 -9.67
N ARG A 30 -9.38 -3.45 -10.37
CA ARG A 30 -9.50 -2.66 -11.61
C ARG A 30 -10.06 -3.47 -12.77
N LEU A 31 -9.67 -4.74 -12.89
CA LEU A 31 -10.20 -5.63 -13.93
C LEU A 31 -11.69 -5.90 -13.72
N VAL A 32 -12.11 -6.08 -12.46
CA VAL A 32 -13.51 -6.32 -12.11
C VAL A 32 -14.36 -5.05 -12.24
N ALA A 33 -13.78 -3.87 -11.98
CA ALA A 33 -14.44 -2.57 -12.06
C ALA A 33 -14.54 -1.98 -13.49
N GLY A 34 -14.15 -2.70 -14.54
CA GLY A 34 -14.34 -2.26 -15.94
C GLY A 34 -15.81 -1.98 -16.29
N ASP A 35 -16.06 -1.39 -17.46
CA ASP A 35 -17.28 -0.66 -17.92
C ASP A 35 -18.65 -1.41 -17.91
N GLY A 36 -18.91 -2.28 -16.94
CA GLY A 36 -20.15 -3.06 -16.81
C GLY A 36 -20.83 -2.84 -15.46
N ASP A 37 -22.01 -2.23 -15.54
CA ASP A 37 -23.08 -2.16 -14.54
C ASP A 37 -22.69 -1.68 -13.11
N PRO A 38 -22.90 -0.39 -12.79
CA PRO A 38 -22.65 0.21 -11.47
C PRO A 38 -23.44 -0.43 -10.31
N GLN A 39 -24.45 -1.27 -10.58
CA GLN A 39 -25.35 -1.82 -9.57
C GLN A 39 -25.28 -3.37 -9.46
N GLY A 40 -24.38 -4.02 -10.21
CA GLY A 40 -24.19 -5.48 -10.18
C GLY A 40 -23.19 -5.94 -9.11
N GLY A 41 -23.23 -7.25 -8.76
CA GLY A 41 -22.31 -7.86 -7.78
C GLY A 41 -20.81 -7.68 -8.05
N ARG A 42 -20.43 -7.27 -9.27
CA ARG A 42 -19.05 -6.89 -9.64
C ARG A 42 -18.56 -5.64 -8.92
N ALA A 43 -19.42 -4.65 -8.72
CA ALA A 43 -19.06 -3.44 -7.97
C ALA A 43 -18.70 -3.79 -6.52
N THR A 44 -19.48 -4.65 -5.88
CA THR A 44 -19.20 -5.17 -4.53
C THR A 44 -17.87 -5.90 -4.46
N ILE A 45 -17.57 -6.76 -5.43
CA ILE A 45 -16.29 -7.48 -5.49
C ILE A 45 -15.11 -6.51 -5.66
N ALA A 46 -15.23 -5.50 -6.52
CA ALA A 46 -14.18 -4.49 -6.69
C ALA A 46 -13.91 -3.70 -5.40
N VAL A 47 -14.96 -3.38 -4.63
CA VAL A 47 -14.83 -2.76 -3.31
C VAL A 47 -14.10 -3.68 -2.35
N LEU A 48 -14.50 -4.95 -2.23
CA LEU A 48 -13.85 -5.93 -1.35
C LEU A 48 -12.37 -6.13 -1.69
N LEU A 49 -12.02 -6.20 -2.98
CA LEU A 49 -10.63 -6.31 -3.43
C LEU A 49 -9.83 -5.03 -3.09
N SER A 50 -10.46 -3.86 -3.17
CA SER A 50 -9.82 -2.59 -2.78
C SER A 50 -9.57 -2.53 -1.27
N PHE A 51 -10.51 -3.02 -0.46
CA PHE A 51 -10.29 -3.20 0.98
C PHE A 51 -9.18 -4.20 1.27
N GLY A 52 -9.13 -5.32 0.55
CA GLY A 52 -8.04 -6.29 0.67
C GLY A 52 -6.67 -5.67 0.35
N ALA A 53 -6.59 -4.81 -0.67
CA ALA A 53 -5.38 -4.07 -0.97
C ALA A 53 -4.99 -3.11 0.16
N ALA A 54 -5.95 -2.41 0.76
CA ALA A 54 -5.73 -1.56 1.93
C ALA A 54 -5.17 -2.35 3.12
N VAL A 55 -5.70 -3.56 3.37
CA VAL A 55 -5.17 -4.48 4.39
C VAL A 55 -3.72 -4.88 4.06
N GLY A 56 -3.39 -5.12 2.80
CA GLY A 56 -2.01 -5.39 2.37
C GLY A 56 -1.04 -4.24 2.70
N PHE A 57 -1.46 -2.98 2.47
CA PHE A 57 -0.67 -1.81 2.87
C PHE A 57 -0.51 -1.72 4.40
N PHE A 58 -1.59 -1.96 5.15
CA PHE A 58 -1.58 -1.98 6.61
C PHE A 58 -0.60 -3.03 7.16
N LEU A 59 -0.66 -4.27 6.64
CA LEU A 59 0.19 -5.37 7.09
C LEU A 59 1.67 -5.10 6.83
N GLY A 60 2.03 -4.66 5.62
CA GLY A 60 3.43 -4.35 5.30
C GLY A 60 3.97 -3.16 6.10
N ALA A 61 3.15 -2.13 6.35
CA ALA A 61 3.50 -1.02 7.24
C ALA A 61 3.73 -1.49 8.68
N GLY A 62 2.89 -2.41 9.18
CA GLY A 62 3.06 -3.03 10.50
C GLY A 62 4.33 -3.86 10.61
N VAL A 63 4.66 -4.65 9.57
CA VAL A 63 5.91 -5.43 9.52
C VAL A 63 7.13 -4.50 9.55
N ALA A 64 7.15 -3.43 8.76
CA ALA A 64 8.23 -2.45 8.78
C ALA A 64 8.39 -1.78 10.14
N ALA A 65 7.28 -1.38 10.78
CA ALA A 65 7.28 -0.75 12.10
C ALA A 65 7.72 -1.71 13.22
N ARG A 66 7.41 -3.00 13.10
CA ARG A 66 7.85 -4.05 14.04
C ARG A 66 9.31 -4.44 13.89
N HIS A 67 9.93 -4.27 12.72
CA HIS A 67 11.30 -4.71 12.46
C HIS A 67 12.34 -3.59 12.45
N GLN A 68 11.95 -2.31 12.36
CA GLN A 68 12.89 -1.18 12.32
C GLN A 68 13.74 -1.00 13.59
N SER A 69 15.05 -0.77 13.50
CA SER A 69 15.89 -0.58 14.70
C SER A 69 16.11 0.88 15.11
N LYS A 70 15.38 1.84 14.50
CA LYS A 70 15.65 3.28 14.54
C LYS A 70 14.65 4.11 15.36
N GLY A 71 13.82 3.48 16.19
CA GLY A 71 12.84 4.17 17.05
C GLY A 71 11.78 4.99 16.31
N THR A 72 11.58 4.80 15.00
CA THR A 72 10.66 5.62 14.17
C THR A 72 9.60 4.78 13.45
N PRO A 73 8.74 4.03 14.19
CA PRO A 73 7.80 3.07 13.60
C PRO A 73 6.79 3.73 12.66
N LEU A 74 6.28 4.92 13.00
CA LEU A 74 5.35 5.66 12.16
C LEU A 74 5.95 6.06 10.81
N SER A 75 7.17 6.61 10.81
CA SER A 75 7.86 6.97 9.57
C SER A 75 8.10 5.75 8.69
N HIS A 76 8.49 4.61 9.29
CA HIS A 76 8.69 3.38 8.53
C HIS A 76 7.38 2.84 7.94
N GLY A 77 6.27 2.89 8.69
CA GLY A 77 4.96 2.50 8.19
C GLY A 77 4.48 3.35 7.02
N ILE A 78 4.53 4.68 7.16
CA ILE A 78 4.13 5.64 6.11
C ILE A 78 4.98 5.46 4.86
N VAL A 79 6.31 5.44 5.01
CA VAL A 79 7.24 5.34 3.87
C VAL A 79 7.05 4.00 3.16
N THR A 80 6.90 2.91 3.91
CA THR A 80 6.66 1.58 3.35
C THR A 80 5.40 1.55 2.49
N ALA A 81 4.26 1.98 3.05
CA ALA A 81 2.99 1.96 2.32
C ALA A 81 3.00 2.91 1.11
N SER A 82 3.58 4.11 1.27
CA SER A 82 3.69 5.09 0.18
C SER A 82 4.53 4.57 -0.97
N VAL A 83 5.73 4.02 -0.69
CA VAL A 83 6.61 3.47 -1.73
C VAL A 83 5.98 2.24 -2.39
N ALA A 84 5.37 1.35 -1.60
CA ALA A 84 4.70 0.16 -2.11
C ALA A 84 3.47 0.49 -2.98
N TYR A 85 2.86 1.67 -2.79
CA TYR A 85 1.83 2.17 -3.70
C TYR A 85 2.42 2.87 -4.93
N ILE A 86 3.29 3.86 -4.71
CA ILE A 86 3.80 4.76 -5.77
C ILE A 86 4.55 3.97 -6.84
N VAL A 87 5.44 3.04 -6.45
CA VAL A 87 6.31 2.36 -7.42
C VAL A 87 5.49 1.52 -8.42
N PRO A 88 4.63 0.57 -7.99
CA PRO A 88 3.76 -0.15 -8.92
C PRO A 88 2.78 0.76 -9.65
N GLN A 89 2.20 1.75 -8.96
CA GLN A 89 1.22 2.65 -9.55
C GLN A 89 1.82 3.46 -10.70
N THR A 90 3.04 3.96 -10.56
CA THR A 90 3.75 4.68 -11.62
C THR A 90 3.98 3.77 -12.82
N VAL A 91 4.39 2.52 -12.62
CA VAL A 91 4.56 1.55 -13.73
C VAL A 91 3.23 1.32 -14.45
N LEU A 92 2.13 1.11 -13.71
CA LEU A 92 0.80 0.91 -14.30
C LEU A 92 0.29 2.15 -15.06
N VAL A 93 0.56 3.36 -14.55
CA VAL A 93 0.25 4.62 -15.22
C VAL A 93 1.03 4.75 -16.53
N ILE A 94 2.33 4.50 -16.51
CA ILE A 94 3.19 4.53 -17.71
C ILE A 94 2.66 3.54 -18.77
N VAL A 95 2.40 2.29 -18.37
CA VAL A 95 1.86 1.26 -19.27
C VAL A 95 0.50 1.67 -19.83
N LYS A 96 -0.37 2.30 -19.03
CA LYS A 96 -1.69 2.75 -19.49
C LYS A 96 -1.59 3.89 -20.51
N LEU A 97 -0.74 4.88 -20.25
CA LEU A 97 -0.49 6.00 -21.17
C LEU A 97 0.14 5.52 -22.47
N ALA A 98 1.12 4.61 -22.41
CA ALA A 98 1.74 4.02 -23.60
C ALA A 98 0.76 3.22 -24.47
N ARG A 99 -0.32 2.69 -23.88
CA ARG A 99 -1.41 2.00 -24.58
C ARG A 99 -2.51 2.95 -25.07
N GLY A 100 -2.32 4.27 -24.96
CA GLY A 100 -3.28 5.29 -25.38
C GLY A 100 -4.50 5.43 -24.45
N GLY A 101 -4.42 4.92 -23.21
CA GLY A 101 -5.52 5.01 -22.25
C GLY A 101 -5.42 6.23 -21.33
N ASP A 102 -6.56 6.73 -20.87
CA ASP A 102 -6.63 7.88 -19.97
C ASP A 102 -6.41 7.53 -18.49
N VAL A 103 -5.73 8.42 -17.77
CA VAL A 103 -5.46 8.27 -16.34
C VAL A 103 -6.42 9.12 -15.53
N ARG A 104 -7.24 8.46 -14.70
CA ARG A 104 -8.09 9.13 -13.70
C ARG A 104 -7.24 9.57 -12.51
N TRP A 105 -6.58 10.72 -12.62
CA TRP A 105 -5.69 11.26 -11.59
C TRP A 105 -6.32 11.37 -10.20
N SER A 106 -7.61 11.72 -10.12
CA SER A 106 -8.34 11.75 -8.85
C SER A 106 -8.34 10.41 -8.13
N GLY A 107 -8.55 9.30 -8.85
CA GLY A 107 -8.48 7.95 -8.29
C GLY A 107 -7.07 7.55 -7.87
N VAL A 108 -6.04 8.00 -8.61
CA VAL A 108 -4.64 7.76 -8.27
C VAL A 108 -4.27 8.45 -6.96
N LEU A 109 -4.67 9.71 -6.79
CA LEU A 109 -4.39 10.48 -5.57
C LEU A 109 -5.23 9.97 -4.39
N PHE A 110 -6.49 9.61 -4.60
CA PHE A 110 -7.34 9.03 -3.55
C PHE A 110 -6.74 7.74 -2.99
N ASN A 111 -6.31 6.82 -3.85
CA ASN A 111 -5.71 5.57 -3.42
C ASN A 111 -4.36 5.76 -2.72
N LEU A 112 -3.59 6.80 -3.08
CA LEU A 112 -2.39 7.18 -2.34
C LEU A 112 -2.75 7.59 -0.91
N THR A 113 -3.79 8.42 -0.72
CA THR A 113 -4.27 8.82 0.61
C THR A 113 -4.67 7.59 1.44
N VAL A 114 -5.39 6.64 0.85
CA VAL A 114 -5.74 5.37 1.51
C VAL A 114 -4.49 4.61 1.94
N ALA A 115 -3.49 4.47 1.05
CA ALA A 115 -2.24 3.79 1.36
C ALA A 115 -1.49 4.49 2.51
N VAL A 116 -1.42 5.82 2.52
CA VAL A 116 -0.79 6.60 3.59
C VAL A 116 -1.52 6.38 4.92
N VAL A 117 -2.85 6.44 4.95
CA VAL A 117 -3.65 6.18 6.16
C VAL A 117 -3.39 4.76 6.68
N MET A 118 -3.42 3.75 5.79
CA MET A 118 -3.06 2.37 6.16
C MET A 118 -1.62 2.25 6.65
N GLY A 119 -0.70 3.05 6.09
CA GLY A 119 0.68 3.16 6.54
C GLY A 119 0.81 3.68 7.97
N VAL A 120 0.04 4.70 8.33
CA VAL A 120 -0.04 5.23 9.70
C VAL A 120 -0.61 4.17 10.65
N LEU A 121 -1.76 3.60 10.31
CA LEU A 121 -2.44 2.60 11.15
C LEU A 121 -1.59 1.35 11.35
N GLY A 122 -0.97 0.83 10.29
CA GLY A 122 -0.06 -0.31 10.35
C GLY A 122 1.17 0.03 11.18
N GLY A 123 1.74 1.23 10.99
CA GLY A 123 2.85 1.72 11.78
C GLY A 123 2.57 1.79 13.29
N LEU A 124 1.37 2.28 13.66
CA LEU A 124 0.89 2.30 15.04
C LEU A 124 0.72 0.88 15.60
N ALA A 125 -0.01 0.01 14.91
CA ALA A 125 -0.25 -1.36 15.35
C ALA A 125 1.06 -2.14 15.51
N GLY A 126 2.00 -1.96 14.57
CA GLY A 126 3.34 -2.54 14.64
C GLY A 126 4.15 -2.04 15.83
N SER A 127 4.02 -0.76 16.18
CA SER A 127 4.69 -0.19 17.36
C SER A 127 4.16 -0.76 18.68
N MET A 128 2.84 -0.93 18.81
CA MET A 128 2.20 -1.45 20.04
C MET A 128 2.60 -2.90 20.31
N THR A 129 2.63 -3.70 19.26
CA THR A 129 2.97 -5.14 19.36
C THR A 129 4.44 -5.39 19.64
N ARG A 130 5.35 -4.53 19.17
CA ARG A 130 6.74 -4.58 19.62
C ARG A 130 6.87 -4.27 21.11
N ARG A 131 6.11 -3.29 21.63
CA ARG A 131 6.12 -2.92 23.05
C ARG A 131 5.52 -4.00 23.95
N ALA A 132 4.54 -4.76 23.45
CA ALA A 132 3.89 -5.84 24.22
C ALA A 132 4.71 -7.15 24.26
N GLY A 133 5.70 -7.30 23.37
CA GLY A 133 6.59 -8.47 23.31
C GLY A 133 8.01 -8.21 23.83
N ALA A 134 8.26 -7.04 24.44
CA ALA A 134 9.50 -6.66 25.11
C ALA A 134 9.23 -6.58 26.62
#